data_AF-A0A936GT63-F1
#
_entry.id   AF-A0A936GT63-F1
#
_cell.length_a   1.000
_cell.length_b   1.000
_cell.length_c   1.000
_cell.angle_alpha   90.00
_cell.angle_beta   90.00
_cell.angle_gamma   90.00
#
_symmetry.space_group_name_H-M   'P 1'
#
loop_
_entity.id
_entity.type
_entity.pdbx_description
1 polymer ?
#
loop_
_entity_poly.entity_id
_entity_poly.type
_entity_poly.pdbx_seq_one_letter_code
_entity_poly.pdbx_strand_id
1 'polypeptide(L)' 'MKRLITLQWKSSSSSAKTIVYRSLNGKPYVTHRVVDKATIFIDSPYRKGDIIKYRIKGSDERGWQSDFSEEIEIRTQ' A
#
# COMPACT_ATOMS: atom_id res chain seq x y z
N MET A 1 -19.16 11.21 -5.65
CA MET A 1 -18.83 9.85 -6.12
C MET A 1 -17.64 9.34 -5.32
N LYS A 2 -17.65 8.07 -4.91
CA LYS A 2 -16.55 7.44 -4.16
C LYS A 2 -15.57 6.77 -5.14
N ARG A 3 -14.26 6.93 -4.96
CA ARG A 3 -13.21 6.37 -5.85
C ARG A 3 -12.47 5.23 -5.15
N LEU A 4 -12.45 4.04 -5.75
CA LEU A 4 -11.60 2.93 -5.31
C LEU A 4 -10.19 3.12 -5.88
N ILE A 5 -9.18 2.71 -5.11
CA ILE A 5 -7.78 2.69 -5.55
C ILE A 5 -7.33 1.24 -5.61
N THR A 6 -6.80 0.82 -6.75
CA THR A 6 -6.18 -0.49 -6.93
C THR A 6 -4.67 -0.32 -6.92
N LEU A 7 -4.01 -0.95 -5.95
CA LEU A 7 -2.57 -1.06 -5.88
C LEU A 7 -2.13 -2.38 -6.50
N GLN A 8 -1.11 -2.33 -7.35
CA GLN A 8 -0.48 -3.50 -7.94
C GLN A 8 1.04 -3.36 -7.82
N TRP A 9 1.71 -4.46 -7.51
CA TRP A 9 3.17 -4.48 -7.36
C TRP A 9 3.75 -5.82 -7.82
N LYS A 10 5.07 -5.82 -8.06
CA LYS A 10 5.83 -7.04 -8.30
C LYS A 10 6.35 -7.56 -6.95
N SER A 11 6.02 -8.80 -6.60
CA SER A 11 6.60 -9.44 -5.42
C SER A 11 8.00 -9.98 -5.75
N SER A 12 8.93 -9.89 -4.80
CA SER A 12 10.09 -10.77 -4.81
C SER A 12 9.65 -12.20 -4.52
N SER A 13 10.35 -13.20 -5.07
CA SER A 13 10.09 -14.62 -4.78
C SER A 13 10.29 -14.99 -3.31
N SER A 14 11.01 -14.15 -2.55
CA SER A 14 11.29 -14.31 -1.13
C SER A 14 10.21 -13.75 -0.20
N SER A 15 9.27 -12.93 -0.71
CA SER A 15 8.27 -12.28 0.15
C SER A 15 7.06 -13.18 0.38
N ALA A 16 6.78 -13.51 1.64
CA ALA A 16 5.58 -14.23 2.05
C ALA A 16 4.38 -13.29 2.23
N LYS A 17 4.63 -12.06 2.68
CA LYS A 17 3.62 -11.02 2.95
C LYS A 17 4.03 -9.69 2.34
N THR A 18 3.05 -8.86 2.05
CA THR A 18 3.27 -7.43 1.75
C THR A 18 2.57 -6.58 2.79
N ILE A 19 3.29 -5.64 3.38
CA ILE A 19 2.78 -4.67 4.34
C ILE A 19 2.56 -3.36 3.59
N VAL A 20 1.30 -2.94 3.50
CA VAL A 20 0.88 -1.70 2.85
C VAL A 20 0.82 -0.59 3.89
N TYR A 21 1.61 0.46 3.67
CA TYR A 21 1.58 1.67 4.46
C TYR A 21 0.86 2.79 3.70
N ARG A 22 0.06 3.57 4.41
CA ARG A 22 -0.72 4.65 3.81
C ARG A 22 -0.61 5.95 4.60
N SER A 23 -0.48 7.06 3.89
CA SER A 23 -0.75 8.42 4.37
C SER A 23 -2.00 8.96 3.66
N LEU A 24 -2.91 9.58 4.41
CA LEU A 24 -4.14 10.18 3.87
C LEU A 24 -4.18 11.66 4.25
N ASN A 25 -4.28 12.53 3.25
CA ASN A 25 -4.40 13.98 3.40
C ASN A 25 -3.30 14.57 4.31
N GLY A 26 -2.05 14.16 4.09
CA GLY A 26 -0.89 14.65 4.83
C GLY A 26 -0.69 14.06 6.24
N LYS A 27 -1.56 13.14 6.68
CA LYS A 27 -1.36 12.43 7.95
C LYS A 27 -0.12 11.53 7.91
N PRO A 28 0.49 11.19 9.06
CA PRO A 28 1.60 10.25 9.10
C PRO A 28 1.26 8.90 8.45
N TYR A 29 2.29 8.22 7.94
CA TYR A 29 2.15 6.84 7.46
C TYR A 29 1.77 5.90 8.60
N VAL A 30 0.75 5.09 8.35
CA VAL A 30 0.36 3.98 9.23
C VAL A 30 0.37 2.67 8.47
N THR A 31 0.58 1.56 9.17
CA THR A 31 0.30 0.23 8.64
C THR A 31 -1.20 0.15 8.34
N HIS A 32 -1.53 0.07 7.07
CA HIS A 32 -2.91 0.08 6.60
C HIS A 32 -3.44 -1.33 6.38
N ARG A 33 -2.61 -2.20 5.79
CA ARG A 33 -2.96 -3.60 5.52
C ARG A 33 -1.72 -4.49 5.53
N VAL A 34 -1.92 -5.75 5.87
CA VAL A 34 -0.98 -6.83 5.57
C VAL A 34 -1.72 -7.80 4.65
N VAL A 35 -1.11 -8.16 3.52
CA VAL A 35 -1.67 -9.11 2.55
C VAL A 35 -0.71 -10.27 2.36
N ASP A 36 -1.25 -11.49 2.35
CA ASP A 36 -0.46 -12.72 2.24
C ASP A 36 -0.37 -13.15 0.77
N LYS A 37 0.86 -13.37 0.28
CA LYS A 37 1.17 -13.86 -1.08
C LYS A 37 0.36 -13.19 -2.21
N ALA A 38 0.00 -11.92 -2.05
CA ALA A 38 -0.78 -11.15 -3.02
C ALA A 38 0.08 -10.04 -3.65
N THR A 39 -0.21 -9.75 -4.92
CA THR A 39 0.42 -8.66 -5.70
C THR A 39 -0.57 -7.54 -6.03
N ILE A 40 -1.77 -7.61 -5.48
CA ILE A 40 -2.87 -6.67 -5.71
C ILE A 40 -3.61 -6.38 -4.41
N PHE A 41 -4.00 -5.13 -4.21
CA PHE A 41 -4.86 -4.71 -3.10
C PHE A 41 -5.82 -3.62 -3.57
N ILE A 42 -7.11 -3.77 -3.25
CA ILE A 42 -8.14 -2.76 -3.51
C ILE A 42 -8.41 -2.04 -2.19
N ASP A 43 -8.15 -0.73 -2.18
CA ASP A 43 -8.38 0.10 -1.01
C ASP A 43 -9.77 0.76 -1.04
N SER A 44 -10.10 1.29 0.13
CA SER A 44 -11.31 2.00 0.52
C SER A 44 -11.77 3.03 -0.51
N PRO A 45 -13.08 3.30 -0.57
CA PRO A 45 -13.59 4.40 -1.34
C PRO A 45 -13.17 5.76 -0.75
N TYR A 46 -12.47 6.56 -1.55
CA TYR A 46 -12.05 7.91 -1.20
C TYR A 46 -13.00 8.98 -1.73
N ARG A 47 -12.99 10.14 -1.09
CA ARG A 47 -13.75 11.32 -1.50
C ARG A 47 -12.94 12.07 -2.55
N LYS A 48 -13.61 12.69 -3.53
CA LYS A 48 -12.96 13.62 -4.46
C LYS A 48 -12.16 14.67 -3.69
N GLY A 49 -10.93 14.91 -4.10
CA GLY A 49 -9.99 15.84 -3.48
C GLY A 49 -9.05 15.20 -2.45
N ASP A 50 -9.29 13.94 -2.04
CA ASP A 50 -8.37 13.23 -1.16
C ASP A 50 -7.01 13.02 -1.88
N ILE A 51 -5.93 13.25 -1.13
CA ILE A 51 -4.55 12.94 -1.48
C ILE A 51 -4.13 11.72 -0.67
N ILE A 52 -3.79 10.63 -1.35
CA ILE A 52 -3.40 9.38 -0.71
C ILE A 52 -2.00 9.01 -1.17
N LYS A 53 -1.14 8.68 -0.21
CA LYS A 53 0.20 8.17 -0.51
C LYS A 53 0.37 6.76 0.00
N TYR A 54 1.10 5.94 -0.77
CA TYR A 54 1.40 4.57 -0.39
C TYR A 54 2.88 4.25 -0.57
N ARG A 55 3.35 3.35 0.28
CA ARG A 55 4.62 2.63 0.14
C ARG A 55 4.44 1.25 0.75
N ILE A 56 5.19 0.26 0.25
CA ILE A 56 5.05 -1.12 0.70
C ILE A 56 6.38 -1.69 1.18
N LYS A 57 6.31 -2.72 2.02
CA LYS A 57 7.44 -3.60 2.35
C LYS A 57 7.07 -5.05 2.07
N GLY A 58 8.02 -5.82 1.54
CA GLY A 58 7.93 -7.29 1.55
C GLY A 58 8.37 -7.82 2.91
N SER A 59 7.73 -8.88 3.38
CA SER A 59 8.15 -9.60 4.58
C SER A 59 8.22 -11.11 4.31
N ASP A 60 9.31 -11.76 4.71
CA ASP A 60 9.49 -13.20 4.58
C ASP A 60 8.82 -13.98 5.74
N GLU A 61 8.87 -15.31 5.70
CA GLU A 61 8.28 -16.18 6.73
C GLU A 61 8.93 -16.04 8.11
N ARG A 62 10.15 -15.48 8.16
CA ARG A 62 10.91 -15.23 9.40
C ARG A 62 10.67 -13.83 9.96
N GLY A 63 9.88 -13.01 9.27
CA GLY A 63 9.56 -11.64 9.66
C GLY A 63 10.59 -10.59 9.25
N TRP A 64 11.62 -10.95 8.46
CA TRP A 64 12.52 -9.96 7.88
C TRP A 64 11.75 -9.10 6.89
N GLN A 65 11.98 -7.80 6.94
CA GLN A 65 11.30 -6.85 6.06
C GLN A 65 12.30 -6.17 5.14
N SER A 66 11.88 -5.94 3.89
CA SER A 66 12.65 -5.14 2.94
C SER A 66 12.70 -3.66 3.36
N ASP A 67 13.50 -2.90 2.62
CA ASP A 67 13.30 -1.46 2.50
C ASP A 67 11.92 -1.14 1.90
N PHE A 68 11.51 0.12 2.05
CA PHE A 68 10.28 0.59 1.41
C PHE A 68 10.42 0.61 -0.11
N SER A 69 9.33 0.31 -0.80
CA SER A 69 9.17 0.69 -2.20
C SER A 69 9.26 2.22 -2.37
N GLU A 70 9.38 2.65 -3.62
CA GLU A 70 9.07 4.03 -3.98
C GLU A 70 7.67 4.42 -3.47
N GLU A 71 7.54 5.69 -3.09
CA GLU A 71 6.28 6.30 -2.71
C GLU A 71 5.47 6.61 -3.97
N ILE A 72 4.18 6.26 -3.94
CA ILE A 72 3.21 6.72 -4.93
C ILE A 72 2.23 7.69 -4.28
N GLU A 73 1.89 8.78 -4.97
CA GLU A 73 0.87 9.75 -4.57
C GLU A 73 -0.30 9.70 -5.57
N ILE A 74 -1.52 9.64 -5.06
CA ILE A 74 -2.75 9.63 -5.84
C ILE A 74 -3.64 10.77 -5.36
N ARG A 75 -4.12 11.57 -6.30
CA ARG A 75 -5.12 12.63 -6.06
C ARG A 75 -6.43 12.24 -6.70
N THR A 76 -7.47 12.10 -5.88
CA THR A 76 -8.78 11.65 -6.38
C THR A 76 -9.52 12.81 -7.04
N GLN A 77 -9.85 12.68 -8.33
CA GLN A 77 -10.60 13.69 -9.12
C GLN A 77 -12.08 13.34 -9.31
#